data_AF-A5I6M0-F1
#
_entry.id   AF-A5I6M0-F1
#
_cell.length_a   1.000
_cell.length_b   1.000
_cell.length_c   1.000
_cell.angle_alpha   90.00
_cell.angle_beta   90.00
_cell.angle_gamma   90.00
#
_symmetry.space_group_name_H-M   'P 1'
#
loop_
_entity.id
_entity.type
_entity.pdbx_description
1 polymer ?
#
loop_
_entity_poly.entity_id
_entity_poly.type
_entity_poly.pdbx_seq_one_letter_code
_entity_poly.pdbx_strand_id
1 'polypeptide(L)'
;MKIALVDNRISNEEKNNLEKKNIKVILCPSSPLLYPAVCGHPDMLLHIIDNKNIILHKNMDKEFVELLKNFGINVILSSNSLKDKYPTDIMLNALNIGDIFMHKLNYTDPTLLSFIKHKKLLDTNQGYSKCSTAIVSENAVITSDMKIGKILKENYIDVLLLPPGDIILPGLDYGFIGGTCGLLDNNTLAFYGNLDMYKYGDKVLNFLKKHNVKPIFLSNDKLIDRGSIFCIDIK
;
A
#
# COMPACT_ATOMS: atom_id res chain seq x y z
N MET A 1 16.53 -13.19 -1.65
CA MET A 1 16.21 -12.58 -0.33
C MET A 1 14.91 -11.80 -0.47
N LYS A 2 14.09 -11.69 0.57
CA LYS A 2 12.85 -10.90 0.54
C LYS A 2 12.99 -9.66 1.42
N ILE A 3 12.56 -8.50 0.92
CA ILE A 3 12.53 -7.25 1.69
C ILE A 3 11.08 -6.76 1.86
N ALA A 4 10.81 -6.07 2.97
CA ALA A 4 9.56 -5.34 3.19
C ALA A 4 9.86 -3.86 3.43
N LEU A 5 9.29 -3.00 2.58
CA LEU A 5 9.29 -1.55 2.75
C LEU A 5 8.07 -1.18 3.59
N VAL A 6 8.32 -0.55 4.74
CA VAL A 6 7.29 -0.27 5.76
C VAL A 6 7.50 1.12 6.34
N ASP A 7 6.47 1.70 6.95
CA ASP A 7 6.57 2.98 7.65
C ASP A 7 7.64 2.92 8.75
N ASN A 8 8.47 3.96 8.88
CA ASN A 8 9.49 4.02 9.93
C ASN A 8 8.95 4.09 11.36
N ARG A 9 7.64 4.27 11.53
CA ARG A 9 6.94 4.37 12.82
C ARG A 9 6.30 3.05 13.26
N ILE A 10 6.57 1.94 12.57
CA ILE A 10 6.13 0.61 13.02
C ILE A 10 6.72 0.28 14.39
N SER A 11 6.01 -0.53 15.17
CA SER A 11 6.48 -0.98 16.48
C SER A 11 7.58 -2.04 16.34
N ASN A 12 8.35 -2.23 17.41
CA ASN A 12 9.33 -3.33 17.46
C ASN A 12 8.66 -4.70 17.35
N GLU A 13 7.44 -4.86 17.87
CA GLU A 13 6.67 -6.11 17.73
C GLU A 13 6.34 -6.38 16.26
N GLU A 14 5.78 -5.39 15.55
CA GLU A 14 5.42 -5.50 14.14
C GLU A 14 6.65 -5.84 13.29
N LYS A 15 7.75 -5.13 13.52
CA LYS A 15 9.05 -5.38 12.86
C LYS A 15 9.53 -6.81 13.10
N ASN A 16 9.60 -7.22 14.37
CA ASN A 16 10.10 -8.55 14.74
C ASN A 16 9.24 -9.67 14.15
N ASN A 17 7.92 -9.47 14.05
CA ASN A 17 7.01 -10.46 13.48
C ASN A 17 7.17 -10.61 11.96
N LEU A 18 7.52 -9.54 11.23
CA LEU A 18 7.96 -9.64 9.83
C LEU A 18 9.31 -10.36 9.71
N GLU A 19 10.30 -10.00 10.53
CA GLU A 19 11.64 -10.58 10.46
C GLU A 19 11.67 -12.09 10.76
N LYS A 20 10.81 -12.57 11.68
CA LYS A 20 10.58 -14.01 11.92
C LYS A 20 10.11 -14.80 10.68
N LYS A 21 9.66 -14.11 9.63
CA LYS A 21 9.28 -14.71 8.34
C LYS A 21 10.42 -14.71 7.33
N ASN A 22 11.66 -14.48 7.78
CA ASN A 22 12.85 -14.33 6.92
C ASN A 22 12.73 -13.17 5.92
N ILE A 23 12.02 -12.11 6.33
CA ILE A 23 11.84 -10.88 5.54
C ILE A 23 12.70 -9.79 6.17
N LYS A 24 13.59 -9.19 5.37
CA LYS A 24 14.38 -8.05 5.83
C LYS A 24 13.52 -6.79 5.81
N VAL A 25 13.29 -6.20 6.97
CA VAL A 25 12.52 -4.96 7.09
C VAL A 25 13.39 -3.75 6.74
N ILE A 26 12.89 -2.90 5.87
CA ILE A 26 13.50 -1.63 5.45
C ILE A 26 12.51 -0.51 5.76
N LEU A 27 12.92 0.42 6.61
CA LEU A 27 12.07 1.52 7.07
C LEU A 27 12.10 2.66 6.05
N CYS A 28 10.94 3.05 5.53
CA CYS A 28 10.79 4.22 4.68
C CYS A 28 10.96 5.50 5.51
N PRO A 29 11.89 6.40 5.16
CA PRO A 29 12.09 7.63 5.90
C PRO A 29 10.87 8.54 5.76
N SER A 30 10.48 9.21 6.84
CA SER A 30 9.37 10.17 6.77
C SER A 30 9.73 11.37 5.90
N SER A 31 8.75 11.91 5.17
CA SER A 31 8.90 13.12 4.38
C SER A 31 8.29 14.32 5.11
N PRO A 32 9.03 15.43 5.32
CA PRO A 32 8.48 16.65 5.91
C PRO A 32 7.52 17.40 4.96
N LEU A 33 7.38 16.94 3.71
CA LEU A 33 6.45 17.52 2.73
C LEU A 33 5.00 17.04 2.93
N LEU A 34 4.77 16.08 3.82
CA LEU A 34 3.48 15.50 4.12
C LEU A 34 3.10 15.78 5.59
N TYR A 35 1.81 15.82 5.86
CA TYR A 35 1.29 16.03 7.21
C TYR A 35 1.50 14.78 8.10
N PRO A 36 1.51 14.93 9.44
CA PRO A 36 1.97 13.89 10.35
C PRO A 36 1.31 12.53 10.23
N ALA A 37 0.03 12.43 9.86
CA ALA A 37 -0.64 11.13 9.81
C ALA A 37 -0.01 10.21 8.76
N VAL A 38 0.38 10.75 7.60
CA VAL A 38 0.82 9.98 6.43
C VAL A 38 2.28 10.19 6.05
N CYS A 39 3.03 10.98 6.81
CA CYS A 39 4.39 11.38 6.42
C CYS A 39 5.39 10.22 6.30
N GLY A 40 5.14 9.10 6.97
CA GLY A 40 5.95 7.88 6.88
C GLY A 40 5.36 6.80 5.98
N HIS A 41 4.18 7.00 5.40
CA HIS A 41 3.45 5.97 4.67
C HIS A 41 4.16 5.57 3.37
N PRO A 42 4.62 4.31 3.22
CA PRO A 42 5.25 3.87 1.98
C PRO A 42 4.39 4.14 0.74
N ASP A 43 3.09 3.88 0.79
CA ASP A 43 2.18 4.08 -0.36
C ASP A 43 1.96 5.55 -0.76
N MET A 44 2.40 6.50 0.06
CA MET A 44 2.46 7.93 -0.30
C MET A 44 3.82 8.31 -0.90
N LEU A 45 4.88 7.63 -0.46
CA LEU A 45 6.26 8.00 -0.73
C LEU A 45 6.86 7.27 -1.93
N LEU A 46 6.33 6.08 -2.26
CA LEU A 46 6.80 5.23 -3.34
C LEU A 46 5.68 4.45 -4.02
N HIS A 47 5.99 3.92 -5.19
CA HIS A 47 5.12 3.00 -5.92
C HIS A 47 5.94 1.87 -6.55
N ILE A 48 5.50 0.63 -6.34
CA ILE A 48 6.09 -0.55 -6.97
C ILE A 48 5.51 -0.68 -8.39
N ILE A 49 6.36 -0.51 -9.40
CA ILE A 49 5.95 -0.67 -10.81
C ILE A 49 5.93 -2.16 -11.14
N ASP A 50 7.01 -2.85 -10.78
CA ASP A 50 7.21 -4.29 -10.91
C ASP A 50 8.32 -4.78 -9.95
N ASN A 51 8.71 -6.06 -10.05
CA ASN A 51 9.70 -6.68 -9.16
C ASN A 51 11.13 -6.10 -9.26
N LYS A 52 11.41 -5.23 -10.22
CA LYS A 52 12.71 -4.58 -10.42
C LYS A 52 12.64 -3.07 -10.33
N ASN A 53 11.49 -2.47 -10.64
CA ASN A 53 11.34 -1.04 -10.79
C ASN A 53 10.47 -0.46 -9.68
N ILE A 54 11.03 0.50 -8.94
CA ILE A 54 10.31 1.30 -7.94
C ILE A 54 10.46 2.76 -8.32
N ILE A 55 9.36 3.51 -8.23
CA ILE A 55 9.43 4.97 -8.26
C ILE A 55 9.29 5.54 -6.85
N LEU A 56 10.15 6.48 -6.50
CA LEU A 56 10.13 7.24 -5.25
C LEU A 56 9.77 8.70 -5.54
N HIS A 57 9.22 9.41 -4.57
CA HIS A 57 9.09 10.86 -4.71
C HIS A 57 10.47 11.51 -4.89
N LYS A 58 10.57 12.54 -5.72
CA LYS A 58 11.88 13.13 -6.13
C LYS A 58 12.71 13.76 -5.01
N ASN A 59 12.07 14.05 -3.89
CA ASN A 59 12.71 14.60 -2.70
C ASN A 59 13.05 13.53 -1.66
N MET A 60 13.03 12.26 -2.05
CA MET A 60 13.36 11.14 -1.17
C MET A 60 14.80 11.26 -0.65
N ASP A 61 15.01 10.80 0.57
CA ASP A 61 16.32 10.75 1.18
C ASP A 61 17.32 9.99 0.28
N LYS A 62 18.52 10.57 0.11
CA LYS A 62 19.52 10.04 -0.82
C LYS A 62 20.12 8.72 -0.32
N GLU A 63 20.29 8.56 0.99
CA GLU A 63 20.81 7.32 1.56
C GLU A 63 19.82 6.18 1.36
N PHE A 64 18.52 6.46 1.52
CA PHE A 64 17.46 5.51 1.21
C PHE A 64 17.43 5.11 -0.27
N VAL A 65 17.60 6.07 -1.19
CA VAL A 65 17.70 5.80 -2.63
C VAL A 65 18.87 4.86 -2.94
N GLU A 66 20.06 5.16 -2.41
CA GLU A 66 21.26 4.33 -2.63
C GLU A 66 21.14 2.95 -1.94
N LEU A 67 20.49 2.88 -0.78
CA LEU A 67 20.19 1.63 -0.11
C LEU A 67 19.38 0.69 -1.01
N LEU A 68 18.31 1.19 -1.66
CA LEU A 68 17.50 0.37 -2.56
C LEU A 68 18.29 -0.05 -3.81
N LYS A 69 19.11 0.84 -4.37
CA LYS A 69 19.99 0.49 -5.50
C LYS A 69 21.01 -0.58 -5.13
N ASN A 70 21.54 -0.57 -3.91
CA ASN A 70 22.45 -1.60 -3.40
C ASN A 70 21.77 -2.99 -3.26
N PHE A 71 20.44 -3.04 -3.18
CA PHE A 71 19.66 -4.28 -3.31
C PHE A 71 19.40 -4.68 -4.77
N GLY A 72 19.97 -3.99 -5.76
CA GLY A 72 19.76 -4.28 -7.18
C GLY A 72 18.41 -3.78 -7.72
N ILE A 73 17.71 -2.92 -6.99
CA ILE A 73 16.45 -2.32 -7.42
C ILE A 73 16.75 -1.14 -8.35
N ASN A 74 16.06 -1.07 -9.48
CA ASN A 74 16.07 0.12 -10.32
C ASN A 74 15.17 1.20 -9.70
N VAL A 75 15.78 2.24 -9.18
CA VAL A 75 15.09 3.36 -8.53
C VAL A 75 14.88 4.50 -9.52
N ILE A 76 13.61 4.83 -9.75
CA ILE A 76 13.14 5.95 -10.56
C ILE A 76 12.67 7.06 -9.61
N LEU A 77 12.89 8.33 -9.97
CA LEU A 77 12.37 9.47 -9.23
C LEU A 77 11.19 10.08 -9.97
N SER A 78 10.18 10.53 -9.22
CA SER A 78 9.04 11.26 -9.75
C SER A 78 9.46 12.57 -10.44
N SER A 79 8.63 13.09 -11.35
CA SER A 79 8.83 14.43 -11.92
C SER A 79 8.35 15.53 -10.97
N ASN A 80 7.26 15.26 -10.26
CA ASN A 80 6.62 16.18 -9.34
C ASN A 80 7.12 15.98 -7.89
N SER A 81 6.96 17.03 -7.07
CA SER A 81 7.17 16.95 -5.62
C SER A 81 5.83 16.66 -4.95
N LEU A 82 5.88 15.91 -3.85
CA LEU A 82 4.77 15.85 -2.91
C LEU A 82 4.53 17.24 -2.30
N LYS A 83 3.27 17.51 -1.97
CA LYS A 83 2.84 18.65 -1.15
C LYS A 83 1.83 18.15 -0.13
N ASP A 84 1.65 18.86 0.96
CA ASP A 84 0.90 18.46 2.14
C ASP A 84 -0.64 18.49 2.00
N LYS A 85 -1.16 18.88 0.82
CA LYS A 85 -2.59 19.03 0.57
C LYS A 85 -3.07 18.12 -0.54
N TYR A 86 -4.23 17.51 -0.33
CA TYR A 86 -4.99 16.84 -1.38
C TYR A 86 -5.38 17.83 -2.49
N PRO A 87 -5.27 17.44 -3.79
CA PRO A 87 -4.80 16.15 -4.34
C PRO A 87 -3.32 16.14 -4.78
N THR A 88 -2.46 16.95 -4.17
CA THR A 88 -1.03 17.03 -4.55
C THR A 88 -0.10 16.15 -3.70
N ASP A 89 -0.63 15.48 -2.68
CA ASP A 89 0.02 14.45 -1.87
C ASP A 89 -0.12 13.03 -2.46
N ILE A 90 -1.11 12.79 -3.32
CA ILE A 90 -1.49 11.45 -3.79
C ILE A 90 -0.72 10.95 -5.03
N MET A 91 0.27 11.68 -5.55
CA MET A 91 0.77 11.47 -6.92
C MET A 91 1.32 10.05 -7.21
N LEU A 92 1.64 9.28 -6.17
CA LEU A 92 2.10 7.88 -6.22
C LEU A 92 1.11 6.87 -5.58
N ASN A 93 0.02 7.31 -4.95
CA ASN A 93 -0.94 6.47 -4.19
C ASN A 93 -1.96 5.75 -5.08
N ALA A 94 -1.46 5.19 -6.19
CA ALA A 94 -2.25 4.47 -7.18
C ALA A 94 -2.43 3.00 -6.82
N LEU A 95 -3.62 2.45 -7.06
CA LEU A 95 -3.84 1.01 -7.06
C LEU A 95 -3.22 0.40 -8.32
N ASN A 96 -2.38 -0.61 -8.14
CA ASN A 96 -1.74 -1.35 -9.23
C ASN A 96 -1.94 -2.85 -8.96
N ILE A 97 -2.82 -3.50 -9.73
CA ILE A 97 -3.28 -4.87 -9.52
C ILE A 97 -3.49 -5.57 -10.85
N GLY A 98 -2.81 -6.70 -11.08
CA GLY A 98 -2.85 -7.40 -12.37
C GLY A 98 -2.55 -6.43 -13.53
N ASP A 99 -3.45 -6.40 -14.52
CA ASP A 99 -3.40 -5.49 -15.67
C ASP A 99 -4.15 -4.16 -15.45
N ILE A 100 -4.57 -3.86 -14.23
CA ILE A 100 -5.29 -2.62 -13.89
C ILE A 100 -4.38 -1.67 -13.12
N PHE A 101 -4.37 -0.42 -13.58
CA PHE A 101 -3.87 0.72 -12.83
C PHE A 101 -5.02 1.69 -12.60
N MET A 102 -5.33 2.00 -11.34
CA MET A 102 -6.44 2.88 -10.99
C MET A 102 -5.97 3.98 -10.06
N HIS A 103 -6.30 5.22 -10.41
CA HIS A 103 -5.93 6.41 -9.63
C HIS A 103 -6.79 7.60 -10.06
N LYS A 104 -6.58 8.76 -9.42
CA LYS A 104 -7.01 10.04 -9.98
C LYS A 104 -6.01 10.46 -11.05
N LEU A 105 -6.25 10.04 -12.30
CA LEU A 105 -5.22 9.96 -13.34
C LEU A 105 -4.55 11.32 -13.61
N ASN A 106 -5.32 12.40 -13.57
CA ASN A 106 -4.84 13.78 -13.73
C ASN A 106 -3.84 14.25 -12.65
N TYR A 107 -3.72 13.51 -11.54
CA TYR A 107 -2.78 13.78 -10.45
C TYR A 107 -1.71 12.70 -10.30
N THR A 108 -1.71 11.68 -11.17
CA THR A 108 -0.61 10.70 -11.22
C THR A 108 0.66 11.39 -11.68
N ASP A 109 1.79 11.06 -11.05
CA ASP A 109 3.07 11.56 -11.55
C ASP A 109 3.30 11.10 -13.01
N PRO A 110 3.68 12.01 -13.94
CA PRO A 110 3.83 11.66 -15.35
C PRO A 110 4.94 10.64 -15.60
N THR A 111 5.96 10.56 -14.73
CA THR A 111 6.97 9.51 -14.81
C THR A 111 6.32 8.18 -14.53
N LEU A 112 5.61 8.02 -13.41
CA LEU A 112 4.86 6.79 -13.10
C LEU A 112 3.93 6.39 -14.25
N LEU A 113 3.11 7.33 -14.75
CA LEU A 113 2.17 7.09 -15.84
C LEU A 113 2.86 6.55 -17.10
N SER A 114 4.06 7.04 -17.43
CA SER A 114 4.82 6.59 -18.60
C SER A 114 5.24 5.12 -18.53
N PHE A 115 5.47 4.58 -17.32
CA PHE A 115 5.83 3.18 -17.09
C PHE A 115 4.61 2.26 -17.10
N ILE A 116 3.44 2.74 -16.66
CA ILE A 116 2.23 1.92 -16.50
C ILE A 116 1.22 2.03 -17.64
N LYS A 117 1.48 2.85 -18.67
CA LYS A 117 0.57 3.08 -19.81
C LYS A 117 0.16 1.84 -20.60
N HIS A 118 0.88 0.73 -20.43
CA HIS A 118 0.57 -0.56 -21.04
C HIS A 118 -0.59 -1.29 -20.34
N LYS A 119 -0.93 -0.88 -19.11
CA LYS A 119 -2.05 -1.41 -18.32
C LYS A 119 -3.36 -0.72 -18.69
N LYS A 120 -4.48 -1.33 -18.26
CA LYS A 120 -5.80 -0.71 -18.29
C LYS A 120 -5.86 0.41 -17.25
N LEU A 121 -5.92 1.65 -17.73
CA LEU A 121 -6.00 2.84 -16.87
C LEU A 121 -7.46 3.11 -16.49
N LEU A 122 -7.75 3.14 -15.20
CA LEU A 122 -9.07 3.44 -14.64
C LEU A 122 -9.00 4.73 -13.84
N ASP A 123 -9.85 5.70 -14.18
CA ASP A 123 -9.92 6.97 -13.46
C ASP A 123 -10.91 6.91 -12.29
N THR A 124 -10.54 7.48 -11.16
CA THR A 124 -11.41 7.65 -9.99
C THR A 124 -11.17 8.99 -9.31
N ASN A 125 -12.22 9.56 -8.71
CA ASN A 125 -12.09 10.78 -7.93
C ASN A 125 -11.36 10.57 -6.58
N GLN A 126 -11.24 9.32 -6.12
CA GLN A 126 -10.53 8.96 -4.90
C GLN A 126 -9.03 8.78 -5.19
N GLY A 127 -8.23 9.76 -4.79
CA GLY A 127 -6.79 9.74 -5.00
C GLY A 127 -6.01 8.77 -4.13
N TYR A 128 -6.50 8.46 -2.92
CA TYR A 128 -5.85 7.49 -2.04
C TYR A 128 -6.19 6.05 -2.43
N SER A 129 -6.17 5.75 -3.73
CA SER A 129 -6.67 4.48 -4.28
C SER A 129 -5.89 3.26 -3.77
N LYS A 130 -4.60 3.40 -3.43
CA LYS A 130 -3.82 2.34 -2.79
C LYS A 130 -4.12 2.20 -1.30
N CYS A 131 -4.16 3.29 -0.54
CA CYS A 131 -4.49 3.21 0.90
C CYS A 131 -5.91 2.67 1.10
N SER A 132 -6.86 3.12 0.28
CA SER A 132 -8.28 2.73 0.38
C SER A 132 -8.58 1.30 -0.07
N THR A 133 -7.61 0.60 -0.69
CA THR A 133 -7.82 -0.72 -1.29
C THR A 133 -6.74 -1.72 -0.88
N ALA A 134 -7.14 -2.74 -0.11
CA ALA A 134 -6.27 -3.87 0.20
C ALA A 134 -6.31 -4.87 -0.96
N ILE A 135 -5.14 -5.19 -1.50
CA ILE A 135 -4.99 -6.22 -2.53
C ILE A 135 -4.91 -7.57 -1.82
N VAL A 136 -5.82 -8.49 -2.19
CA VAL A 136 -5.85 -9.86 -1.67
C VAL A 136 -5.17 -10.81 -2.64
N SER A 137 -5.37 -10.63 -3.94
CA SER A 137 -4.70 -11.37 -5.01
C SER A 137 -4.71 -10.54 -6.29
N GLU A 138 -4.27 -11.09 -7.42
CA GLU A 138 -4.29 -10.41 -8.73
C GLU A 138 -5.70 -10.03 -9.23
N ASN A 139 -6.75 -10.66 -8.68
CA ASN A 139 -8.14 -10.43 -9.09
C ASN A 139 -9.10 -10.24 -7.91
N ALA A 140 -8.59 -9.93 -6.70
CA ALA A 140 -9.42 -9.75 -5.52
C ALA A 140 -8.93 -8.61 -4.63
N VAL A 141 -9.86 -7.79 -4.14
CA VAL A 141 -9.57 -6.66 -3.25
C VAL A 141 -10.61 -6.48 -2.14
N ILE A 142 -10.23 -5.72 -1.12
CA ILE A 142 -11.10 -5.21 -0.07
C ILE A 142 -11.05 -3.69 -0.08
N THR A 143 -12.19 -3.03 -0.04
CA THR A 143 -12.25 -1.56 0.04
C THR A 143 -13.48 -1.09 0.80
N SER A 144 -13.42 0.15 1.31
CA SER A 144 -14.59 0.86 1.83
C SER A 144 -15.13 1.93 0.87
N ASP A 145 -14.41 2.22 -0.22
CA ASP A 145 -14.84 3.20 -1.20
C ASP A 145 -15.80 2.55 -2.22
N MET A 146 -17.06 2.98 -2.18
CA MET A 146 -18.11 2.43 -3.05
C MET A 146 -17.83 2.66 -4.53
N LYS A 147 -17.19 3.77 -4.91
CA LYS A 147 -16.92 4.11 -6.31
C LYS A 147 -15.77 3.25 -6.83
N ILE A 148 -14.70 3.11 -6.05
CA ILE A 148 -13.62 2.16 -6.36
C ILE A 148 -14.18 0.75 -6.48
N GLY A 149 -14.96 0.29 -5.49
CA GLY A 149 -15.53 -1.05 -5.52
C GLY A 149 -16.44 -1.30 -6.72
N LYS A 150 -17.23 -0.31 -7.15
CA LYS A 150 -18.04 -0.40 -8.37
C LYS A 150 -17.17 -0.53 -9.61
N ILE A 151 -16.20 0.37 -9.80
CA ILE A 151 -15.31 0.37 -10.96
C ILE A 151 -14.57 -0.97 -11.06
N LEU A 152 -14.02 -1.48 -9.95
CA LEU A 152 -13.27 -2.74 -9.95
C LEU A 152 -14.15 -3.95 -10.28
N LYS A 153 -15.40 -4.00 -9.78
CA LYS A 153 -16.37 -5.06 -10.15
C LYS A 153 -16.72 -5.05 -11.64
N GLU A 154 -16.92 -3.87 -12.23
CA GLU A 154 -17.15 -3.70 -13.68
C GLU A 154 -15.94 -4.14 -14.51
N ASN A 155 -14.78 -4.24 -13.88
CA ASN A 155 -13.53 -4.72 -14.46
C ASN A 155 -13.15 -6.14 -13.98
N TYR A 156 -14.14 -6.93 -13.56
CA TYR A 156 -14.00 -8.36 -13.22
C TYR A 156 -13.08 -8.66 -12.03
N ILE A 157 -12.85 -7.68 -11.16
CA ILE A 157 -12.18 -7.89 -9.86
C ILE A 157 -13.24 -8.28 -8.83
N ASP A 158 -12.94 -9.30 -8.03
CA ASP A 158 -13.74 -9.68 -6.88
C ASP A 158 -13.54 -8.68 -5.74
N VAL A 159 -14.62 -8.09 -5.23
CA VAL A 159 -14.53 -6.97 -4.28
C VAL A 159 -15.35 -7.28 -3.04
N LEU A 160 -14.67 -7.37 -1.91
CA LEU A 160 -15.29 -7.24 -0.60
C LEU A 160 -15.44 -5.74 -0.25
N LEU A 161 -16.69 -5.27 -0.25
CA LEU A 161 -17.01 -3.91 0.18
C LEU A 161 -17.34 -3.90 1.68
N LEU A 162 -16.63 -3.07 2.46
CA LEU A 162 -16.83 -2.92 3.92
C LEU A 162 -17.17 -1.48 4.29
N PRO A 163 -18.00 -1.22 5.31
CA PRO A 163 -18.18 0.15 5.80
C PRO A 163 -16.86 0.75 6.33
N PRO A 164 -16.66 2.08 6.22
CA PRO A 164 -15.48 2.73 6.78
C PRO A 164 -15.47 2.73 8.32
N GLY A 165 -14.33 3.06 8.92
CA GLY A 165 -14.14 3.18 10.36
C GLY A 165 -13.47 1.97 11.03
N ASP A 166 -13.26 2.08 12.34
CA ASP A 166 -12.62 1.07 13.21
C ASP A 166 -11.18 0.67 12.81
N ILE A 167 -10.49 1.56 12.10
CA ILE A 167 -9.06 1.48 11.79
C ILE A 167 -8.41 2.74 12.36
N ILE A 168 -7.34 2.56 13.14
CA ILE A 168 -6.61 3.66 13.75
C ILE A 168 -5.77 4.37 12.69
N LEU A 169 -5.87 5.69 12.61
CA LEU A 169 -4.93 6.55 11.90
C LEU A 169 -4.65 7.77 12.79
N PRO A 170 -3.49 7.83 13.48
CA PRO A 170 -3.24 8.89 14.44
C PRO A 170 -3.38 10.29 13.83
N GLY A 171 -4.24 11.12 14.42
CA GLY A 171 -4.52 12.49 13.97
C GLY A 171 -5.71 12.64 13.02
N LEU A 172 -6.42 11.56 12.69
CA LEU A 172 -7.62 11.56 11.84
C LEU A 172 -8.73 10.67 12.43
N ASP A 173 -9.93 10.76 11.86
CA ASP A 173 -11.12 10.03 12.36
C ASP A 173 -10.99 8.51 12.19
N TYR A 174 -10.43 8.05 11.08
CA TYR A 174 -10.17 6.64 10.78
C TYR A 174 -9.16 6.47 9.64
N GLY A 175 -8.50 5.31 9.62
CA GLY A 175 -7.59 4.90 8.54
C GLY A 175 -8.26 4.04 7.47
N PHE A 176 -7.46 3.62 6.48
CA PHE A 176 -7.91 2.83 5.36
C PHE A 176 -7.36 1.40 5.35
N ILE A 177 -8.19 0.43 4.93
CA ILE A 177 -7.86 -1.00 4.98
C ILE A 177 -6.61 -1.38 4.19
N GLY A 178 -6.38 -0.78 3.02
CA GLY A 178 -5.20 -1.02 2.21
C GLY A 178 -3.91 -0.52 2.85
N GLY A 179 -4.01 0.52 3.68
CA GLY A 179 -2.90 1.05 4.47
C GLY A 179 -2.55 0.19 5.69
N THR A 180 -3.44 -0.72 6.10
CA THR A 180 -3.19 -1.65 7.24
C THR A 180 -2.43 -2.91 6.86
N CYS A 181 -2.19 -3.18 5.57
CA CYS A 181 -1.75 -4.50 5.14
C CYS A 181 -0.89 -4.50 3.88
N GLY A 182 -0.35 -5.68 3.55
CA GLY A 182 0.29 -5.94 2.27
C GLY A 182 0.66 -7.40 2.07
N LEU A 183 0.67 -7.82 0.81
CA LEU A 183 1.02 -9.19 0.43
C LEU A 183 2.51 -9.42 0.65
N LEU A 184 2.84 -10.47 1.39
CA LEU A 184 4.22 -10.94 1.55
C LEU A 184 4.62 -11.87 0.41
N ASP A 185 3.65 -12.55 -0.20
CA ASP A 185 3.75 -13.41 -1.37
C ASP A 185 2.34 -13.60 -1.97
N ASN A 186 2.18 -14.55 -2.89
CA ASN A 186 0.93 -14.77 -3.61
C ASN A 186 -0.23 -15.28 -2.72
N ASN A 187 0.04 -15.77 -1.51
CA ASN A 187 -1.00 -16.38 -0.67
C ASN A 187 -0.90 -15.98 0.81
N THR A 188 -0.13 -14.95 1.15
CA THR A 188 0.06 -14.49 2.52
C THR A 188 -0.10 -12.98 2.62
N LEU A 189 -1.12 -12.54 3.37
CA LEU A 189 -1.42 -11.12 3.59
C LEU A 189 -1.12 -10.75 5.05
N ALA A 190 -0.17 -9.85 5.27
CA ALA A 190 0.16 -9.37 6.60
C ALA A 190 -0.65 -8.11 6.95
N PHE A 191 -1.08 -8.00 8.21
CA PHE A 191 -1.81 -6.85 8.76
C PHE A 191 -1.06 -6.23 9.93
N TYR A 192 -1.00 -4.90 10.00
CA TYR A 192 -0.69 -4.16 11.21
C TYR A 192 -1.90 -4.20 12.15
N GLY A 193 -1.76 -4.92 13.26
CA GLY A 193 -2.88 -5.30 14.13
C GLY A 193 -3.44 -6.69 13.82
N ASN A 194 -4.55 -7.02 14.49
CA ASN A 194 -5.24 -8.30 14.38
C ASN A 194 -6.70 -8.09 13.92
N LEU A 195 -7.16 -8.94 13.00
CA LEU A 195 -8.55 -8.94 12.53
C LEU A 195 -9.56 -9.33 13.62
N ASP A 196 -9.14 -10.05 14.67
CA ASP A 196 -9.98 -10.33 15.84
C ASP A 196 -10.39 -9.04 16.57
N MET A 197 -9.59 -7.98 16.43
CA MET A 197 -9.83 -6.66 17.02
C MET A 197 -10.50 -5.69 16.03
N TYR A 198 -10.92 -6.17 14.86
CA TYR A 198 -11.58 -5.39 13.82
C TYR A 198 -13.04 -5.77 13.69
N LYS A 199 -13.93 -4.76 13.66
CA LYS A 199 -15.40 -4.93 13.57
C LYS A 199 -15.87 -5.83 12.43
N TYR A 200 -15.11 -5.92 11.34
CA TYR A 200 -15.44 -6.77 10.19
C TYR A 200 -14.44 -7.90 9.94
N GLY A 201 -13.67 -8.29 10.97
CA GLY A 201 -12.65 -9.34 10.92
C GLY A 201 -13.14 -10.63 10.26
N ASP A 202 -14.28 -11.16 10.70
CA ASP A 202 -14.86 -12.40 10.13
C ASP A 202 -15.15 -12.30 8.62
N LYS A 203 -15.59 -11.13 8.15
CA LYS A 203 -15.85 -10.93 6.71
C LYS A 203 -14.56 -10.94 5.92
N VAL A 204 -13.51 -10.30 6.45
CA VAL A 204 -12.18 -10.31 5.86
C VAL A 204 -11.63 -11.73 5.84
N LEU A 205 -11.64 -12.45 6.96
CA LEU A 205 -11.15 -13.82 7.07
C LEU A 205 -11.83 -14.77 6.07
N ASN A 206 -13.16 -14.68 5.95
CA ASN A 206 -13.91 -15.49 4.98
C ASN A 206 -13.54 -15.15 3.52
N PHE A 207 -13.31 -13.88 3.22
CA PHE A 207 -12.88 -13.44 1.89
C PHE A 207 -11.46 -13.89 1.57
N LEU A 208 -10.52 -13.78 2.52
CA LEU A 208 -9.16 -14.31 2.34
C LEU A 208 -9.18 -15.82 2.12
N LYS A 209 -9.99 -16.56 2.89
CA LYS A 209 -10.18 -18.00 2.72
C LYS A 209 -10.72 -18.36 1.34
N LYS A 210 -11.71 -17.61 0.82
CA LYS A 210 -12.24 -17.78 -0.54
C LYS A 210 -11.15 -17.67 -1.61
N HIS A 211 -10.16 -16.81 -1.41
CA HIS A 211 -9.05 -16.60 -2.34
C HIS A 211 -7.78 -17.40 -2.00
N ASN A 212 -7.86 -18.37 -1.08
CA ASN A 212 -6.72 -19.17 -0.60
C ASN A 212 -5.56 -18.33 -0.02
N VAL A 213 -5.87 -17.17 0.57
CA VAL A 213 -4.92 -16.27 1.21
C VAL A 213 -4.95 -16.48 2.71
N LYS A 214 -3.77 -16.63 3.31
CA LYS A 214 -3.57 -16.77 4.74
C LYS A 214 -3.26 -15.40 5.36
N PRO A 215 -3.99 -14.97 6.39
CA PRO A 215 -3.63 -13.78 7.13
C PRO A 215 -2.43 -14.02 8.06
N ILE A 216 -1.62 -12.99 8.25
CA ILE A 216 -0.64 -12.88 9.35
C ILE A 216 -0.91 -11.58 10.08
N PHE A 217 -0.91 -11.62 11.41
CA PHE A 217 -1.10 -10.45 12.26
C PHE A 217 0.24 -10.03 12.85
N LEU A 218 0.59 -8.76 12.71
CA LEU A 218 1.87 -8.22 13.15
C LEU A 218 1.85 -7.73 14.60
N SER A 219 0.67 -7.55 15.19
CA SER A 219 0.45 -7.34 16.62
C SER A 219 -0.93 -7.86 17.03
N ASN A 220 -1.24 -7.84 18.33
CA ASN A 220 -2.57 -8.20 18.87
C ASN A 220 -3.48 -6.99 19.11
N ASP A 221 -3.16 -5.84 18.53
CA ASP A 221 -3.92 -4.59 18.68
C ASP A 221 -5.00 -4.43 17.59
N LYS A 222 -5.77 -3.35 17.69
CA LYS A 222 -6.63 -2.89 16.58
C LYS A 222 -5.82 -2.67 15.30
N LEU A 223 -6.48 -2.79 14.16
CA LEU A 223 -5.88 -2.41 12.89
C LEU A 223 -5.43 -0.95 12.92
N ILE A 224 -4.23 -0.72 12.42
CA ILE A 224 -3.64 0.61 12.29
C ILE A 224 -3.17 0.82 10.84
N ASP A 225 -3.55 1.95 10.27
CA ASP A 225 -3.08 2.37 8.95
C ASP A 225 -1.65 2.91 9.07
N ARG A 226 -0.73 2.28 8.35
CA ARG A 226 0.69 2.65 8.28
C ARG A 226 1.17 2.73 6.84
N GLY A 227 0.29 2.96 5.88
CA GLY A 227 0.69 3.21 4.49
C GLY A 227 1.15 1.99 3.71
N SER A 228 0.49 0.85 3.90
CA SER A 228 0.75 -0.42 3.21
C SER A 228 2.08 -1.09 3.59
N ILE A 229 2.17 -2.40 3.34
CA ILE A 229 3.44 -3.14 3.34
C ILE A 229 3.78 -3.45 1.88
N PHE A 230 4.94 -3.02 1.39
CA PHE A 230 5.41 -3.43 0.08
C PHE A 230 6.49 -4.48 0.20
N CYS A 231 6.22 -5.67 -0.33
CA CYS A 231 7.18 -6.77 -0.31
C CYS A 231 7.79 -7.00 -1.68
N ILE A 232 9.09 -7.23 -1.72
CA ILE A 232 9.86 -7.40 -2.97
C ILE A 232 10.82 -8.57 -2.82
N ASP A 233 10.82 -9.43 -3.83
CA ASP A 233 11.80 -10.51 -3.97
C ASP A 233 13.07 -10.01 -4.67
N ILE A 234 14.16 -9.96 -3.93
CA ILE A 234 15.50 -9.62 -4.41
C ILE A 234 16.20 -10.91 -4.86
N LYS A 235 16.64 -10.93 -6.12
CA LYS A 235 17.42 -12.04 -6.70
C LYS A 235 18.84 -12.09 -6.17
#